data_AF-A0A699HL54-F1
#
_entry.id   AF-A0A699HL54-F1
#
_cell.length_a   1.000
_cell.length_b   1.000
_cell.length_c   1.000
_cell.angle_alpha   90.00
_cell.angle_beta   90.00
_cell.angle_gamma   90.00
#
_symmetry.space_group_name_H-M   'P 1'
#
loop_
_entity.id
_entity.type
_entity.pdbx_description
1 polymer ?
#
loop_
_entity_poly.entity_id
_entity_poly.type
_entity_poly.pdbx_seq_one_letter_code
_entity_poly.pdbx_strand_id
1 'polypeptide(L)'
;MKSVIDRYHKAKEEQQLTSPTSEVWFWQREAAMLKQQLQSLQENHRRMMGEELTGLTVKDLQGMENQLEMSLRGIRMKKEQLLFEEIEELNRKGNLIHHENVELCKQVNQIRDENTELYNKGGIVVVLQLVRVGLAGKVEDGQWHVDPLLCLEILLKTHSCWLYLHRLYHKPVVLNSF
;
A
#
# COMPACT_ATOMS: atom_id res chain seq x y z
N MET A 1 -31.81 -64.31 1.97
CA MET A 1 -31.78 -64.08 0.51
C MET A 1 -33.14 -63.64 -0.05
N LYS A 2 -34.25 -64.34 0.23
CA LYS A 2 -35.62 -63.94 -0.18
C LYS A 2 -36.00 -62.50 0.19
N SER A 3 -35.70 -62.08 1.42
CA SER A 3 -35.92 -60.69 1.89
C SER A 3 -35.17 -59.60 1.09
N VAL A 4 -34.04 -59.93 0.44
CA VAL A 4 -33.35 -58.97 -0.43
C VAL A 4 -34.05 -58.88 -1.78
N ILE A 5 -34.54 -60.01 -2.28
CA ILE A 5 -35.26 -60.12 -3.56
C ILE A 5 -36.62 -59.41 -3.46
N ASP A 6 -37.36 -59.60 -2.36
CA ASP A 6 -38.66 -58.95 -2.15
C ASP A 6 -38.52 -57.43 -2.02
N ARG A 7 -37.46 -56.95 -1.36
CA ARG A 7 -37.16 -55.51 -1.29
C ARG A 7 -36.81 -54.93 -2.66
N TYR A 8 -36.08 -55.68 -3.49
CA TYR A 8 -35.76 -55.26 -4.84
C TYR A 8 -37.01 -55.22 -5.73
N HIS A 9 -37.89 -56.23 -5.62
CA HIS A 9 -39.16 -56.25 -6.34
C HIS A 9 -40.06 -55.08 -5.94
N LYS A 10 -40.19 -54.79 -4.64
CA LYS A 10 -40.99 -53.67 -4.15
C LYS A 10 -40.44 -52.31 -4.60
N ALA A 11 -39.13 -52.10 -4.53
CA ALA A 11 -38.50 -50.87 -5.02
C ALA A 11 -38.63 -50.71 -6.54
N LYS A 12 -38.56 -51.81 -7.30
CA LYS A 12 -38.77 -51.81 -8.75
C LYS A 12 -40.22 -51.53 -9.12
N GLU A 13 -41.19 -52.06 -8.38
CA GLU A 13 -42.62 -51.77 -8.55
C GLU A 13 -42.94 -50.31 -8.20
N GLU A 14 -42.32 -49.76 -7.14
CA GLU A 14 -42.39 -48.33 -6.78
C GLU A 14 -41.74 -47.43 -7.84
N GLN A 15 -40.65 -47.85 -8.49
CA GLN A 15 -40.07 -47.17 -9.65
C GLN A 15 -40.90 -47.31 -10.93
N GLN A 16 -41.71 -48.36 -11.07
CA GLN A 16 -42.67 -48.51 -12.18
C GLN A 16 -43.95 -47.70 -11.98
N LEU A 17 -44.30 -47.37 -10.73
CA LEU A 17 -45.43 -46.49 -10.39
C LEU A 17 -45.21 -45.05 -10.90
N THR A 18 -43.95 -44.59 -10.98
CA THR A 18 -43.56 -43.44 -11.80
C THR A 18 -43.10 -43.96 -13.16
N SER A 19 -44.02 -44.06 -14.13
CA SER A 19 -43.64 -44.56 -15.45
C SER A 19 -42.43 -43.75 -15.99
N PRO A 20 -41.44 -44.38 -16.65
CA PRO A 20 -40.33 -43.65 -17.29
C PRO A 20 -40.82 -42.53 -18.20
N THR A 21 -41.99 -42.72 -18.80
CA THR A 21 -42.72 -41.72 -19.58
C THR A 21 -43.10 -40.50 -18.74
N SER A 22 -43.58 -40.69 -17.51
CA SER A 22 -43.94 -39.63 -16.56
C SER A 22 -42.74 -38.75 -16.15
N GLU A 23 -41.57 -39.36 -15.94
CA GLU A 23 -40.34 -38.59 -15.65
C GLU A 23 -39.90 -37.77 -16.86
N VAL A 24 -39.95 -38.35 -18.06
CA VAL A 24 -39.65 -37.62 -19.30
C VAL A 24 -40.61 -36.46 -19.53
N TRP A 25 -41.92 -36.66 -19.32
CA TRP A 25 -42.93 -35.59 -19.41
C TRP A 25 -42.70 -34.48 -18.38
N PHE A 26 -42.31 -34.84 -17.16
CA PHE A 26 -41.95 -33.87 -16.12
C PHE A 26 -40.77 -32.99 -16.54
N TRP A 27 -39.66 -33.60 -16.95
CA TRP A 27 -38.47 -32.84 -17.36
C TRP A 27 -38.69 -32.02 -18.63
N GLN A 28 -39.51 -32.52 -19.55
CA GLN A 28 -39.89 -31.77 -20.75
C GLN A 28 -40.71 -30.52 -20.40
N ARG A 29 -41.64 -30.62 -19.44
CA ARG A 29 -42.41 -29.49 -18.93
C ARG A 29 -41.51 -28.48 -18.22
N GLU A 30 -40.61 -28.94 -17.35
CA GLU A 30 -39.66 -28.07 -16.65
C GLU A 30 -38.74 -27.33 -17.63
N ALA A 31 -38.19 -28.04 -18.62
CA ALA A 31 -37.36 -27.43 -19.65
C ALA A 31 -38.14 -26.38 -20.47
N ALA A 32 -39.41 -26.65 -20.80
CA ALA A 32 -40.26 -25.68 -21.49
C ALA A 32 -40.53 -24.44 -20.65
N MET A 33 -40.81 -24.61 -19.35
CA MET A 33 -41.03 -23.51 -18.41
C MET A 33 -39.78 -22.64 -18.27
N LEU A 34 -38.61 -23.25 -18.05
CA LEU A 34 -37.33 -22.54 -17.95
C LEU A 34 -37.01 -21.78 -19.23
N LYS A 35 -37.28 -22.37 -20.40
CA LYS A 35 -37.09 -21.71 -21.69
C LYS A 35 -37.98 -20.48 -21.83
N GLN A 36 -39.24 -20.57 -21.40
CA GLN A 36 -40.16 -19.43 -21.40
C GLN A 36 -39.71 -18.32 -20.44
N GLN A 37 -39.24 -18.68 -19.24
CA GLN A 37 -38.69 -17.70 -18.29
C GLN A 37 -37.46 -16.99 -18.84
N LEU A 38 -36.55 -17.73 -19.50
CA LEU A 38 -35.37 -17.16 -20.14
C LEU A 38 -35.76 -16.18 -21.26
N GLN A 39 -36.71 -16.56 -22.12
CA GLN A 39 -37.20 -15.70 -23.19
C GLN A 39 -37.81 -14.41 -22.65
N SER A 40 -38.65 -14.51 -21.61
CA SER A 40 -39.23 -13.33 -20.97
C SER A 40 -38.17 -12.42 -20.34
N LEU A 41 -37.16 -13.00 -19.68
CA LEU A 41 -36.06 -12.24 -19.10
C LEU A 41 -35.24 -11.51 -20.17
N GLN A 42 -34.93 -12.19 -21.28
CA GLN A 42 -34.20 -11.59 -22.39
C GLN A 42 -34.99 -10.47 -23.08
N GLU A 43 -36.28 -10.66 -23.27
CA GLU A 43 -37.17 -9.62 -23.82
C GLU A 43 -37.24 -8.41 -22.88
N ASN A 44 -37.42 -8.64 -21.57
CA ASN A 44 -37.39 -7.56 -20.58
C ASN A 44 -36.04 -6.83 -20.57
N HIS A 45 -34.93 -7.55 -20.71
CA HIS A 45 -33.62 -6.92 -20.79
C HIS A 45 -33.49 -6.01 -22.03
N ARG A 46 -33.87 -6.49 -23.21
CA ARG A 46 -33.89 -5.68 -24.45
C ARG A 46 -34.77 -4.45 -24.30
N ARG A 47 -35.98 -4.60 -23.74
CA ARG A 47 -36.88 -3.47 -23.44
C ARG A 47 -36.23 -2.45 -22.50
N MET A 48 -35.61 -2.91 -21.41
CA MET A 48 -34.88 -2.03 -20.48
C MET A 48 -33.68 -1.32 -21.13
N MET A 49 -33.12 -1.88 -22.19
CA MET A 49 -32.08 -1.27 -23.03
C MET A 49 -32.65 -0.33 -24.11
N GLY A 50 -33.97 -0.18 -24.20
CA GLY A 50 -34.65 0.67 -25.18
C GLY A 50 -34.90 0.00 -26.53
N GLU A 51 -34.76 -1.33 -26.61
CA GLU A 51 -34.97 -2.13 -27.83
C GLU A 51 -36.38 -2.76 -27.83
N GLU A 52 -36.92 -3.10 -29.02
CA GLU A 52 -38.19 -3.84 -29.18
C GLU A 52 -39.40 -3.23 -28.44
N LEU A 53 -39.50 -1.90 -28.40
CA LEU A 53 -40.55 -1.17 -27.65
C LEU A 53 -41.90 -1.07 -28.38
N THR A 54 -41.96 -1.51 -29.63
CA THR A 54 -43.17 -1.46 -30.45
C THR A 54 -44.27 -2.31 -29.84
N GLY A 55 -45.49 -1.77 -29.72
CA GLY A 55 -46.64 -2.49 -29.16
C GLY A 55 -46.81 -2.36 -27.65
N LEU A 56 -45.90 -1.67 -26.97
CA LEU A 56 -46.08 -1.25 -25.57
C LEU A 56 -47.04 -0.07 -25.48
N THR A 57 -47.83 -0.03 -24.40
CA THR A 57 -48.67 1.13 -24.11
C THR A 57 -47.84 2.24 -23.46
N VAL A 58 -48.36 3.46 -23.48
CA VAL A 58 -47.75 4.61 -22.77
C VAL A 58 -47.57 4.29 -21.28
N LYS A 59 -48.49 3.55 -20.68
CA LYS A 59 -48.41 3.15 -19.27
C LYS A 59 -47.25 2.19 -19.01
N ASP A 60 -47.01 1.25 -19.93
CA ASP A 60 -45.90 0.29 -19.81
C ASP A 60 -44.55 1.01 -19.95
N LEU A 61 -44.46 1.92 -20.93
CA LEU A 61 -43.27 2.75 -21.14
C LEU A 61 -42.98 3.63 -19.91
N GLN A 62 -43.99 4.28 -19.34
CA GLN A 62 -43.82 5.08 -18.12
C GLN A 62 -43.34 4.23 -16.93
N GLY A 63 -43.86 3.00 -16.80
CA GLY A 63 -43.42 2.06 -15.76
C GLY A 63 -41.94 1.72 -15.89
N MET A 64 -41.49 1.43 -17.12
CA MET A 64 -40.08 1.16 -17.41
C MET A 64 -39.18 2.38 -17.15
N GLU A 65 -39.61 3.57 -17.59
CA GLU A 65 -38.88 4.82 -17.36
C GLU A 65 -38.68 5.06 -15.86
N ASN A 66 -39.75 4.93 -15.06
CA ASN A 66 -39.68 5.09 -13.61
C ASN A 66 -38.71 4.09 -12.97
N GLN A 67 -38.73 2.83 -13.42
CA GLN A 67 -37.83 1.80 -12.90
C GLN A 67 -36.36 2.10 -13.24
N LEU A 68 -36.09 2.58 -14.46
CA LEU A 68 -34.76 3.01 -14.89
C LEU A 68 -34.28 4.23 -14.10
N GLU A 69 -35.15 5.22 -13.90
CA GLU A 69 -34.84 6.42 -13.14
C GLU A 69 -34.50 6.11 -11.69
N MET A 70 -35.31 5.28 -11.02
CA MET A 70 -35.06 4.85 -9.64
C MET A 70 -33.72 4.10 -9.51
N SER A 71 -33.46 3.17 -10.43
CA SER A 71 -32.21 2.39 -10.43
C SER A 71 -31.00 3.29 -10.68
N LEU A 72 -31.08 4.20 -11.65
CA LEU A 72 -30.03 5.16 -11.98
C LEU A 72 -29.74 6.10 -10.80
N ARG A 73 -30.80 6.57 -10.11
CA ARG A 73 -30.65 7.37 -8.90
C ARG A 73 -29.91 6.61 -7.81
N GLY A 74 -30.26 5.34 -7.58
CA GLY A 74 -29.56 4.48 -6.63
C GLY A 74 -28.08 4.28 -6.97
N ILE A 75 -27.76 4.03 -8.24
CA ILE A 75 -26.37 3.91 -8.72
C ILE A 75 -25.59 5.21 -8.48
N ARG A 76 -26.18 6.37 -8.82
CA ARG A 76 -25.55 7.68 -8.61
C ARG A 76 -25.28 7.94 -7.13
N MET A 77 -26.27 7.72 -6.27
CA MET A 77 -26.10 7.87 -4.82
C MET A 77 -24.99 6.98 -4.28
N LYS A 78 -24.93 5.71 -4.71
CA LYS A 78 -23.87 4.81 -4.24
C LYS A 78 -22.50 5.24 -4.76
N LYS A 79 -22.40 5.70 -6.00
CA LYS A 79 -21.16 6.21 -6.58
C LYS A 79 -20.68 7.47 -5.85
N GLU A 80 -21.58 8.40 -5.55
CA GLU A 80 -21.28 9.61 -4.78
C GLU A 80 -20.78 9.28 -3.38
N GLN A 81 -21.46 8.36 -2.69
CA GLN A 81 -21.04 7.89 -1.37
C GLN A 81 -19.61 7.31 -1.41
N LEU A 82 -19.33 6.40 -2.35
CA LEU A 82 -18.01 5.78 -2.47
C LEU A 82 -16.91 6.80 -2.81
N LEU A 83 -17.19 7.77 -3.68
CA LEU A 83 -16.24 8.82 -4.02
C LEU A 83 -15.97 9.73 -2.82
N PHE A 84 -17.00 10.05 -2.03
CA PHE A 84 -16.84 10.83 -0.82
C PHE A 84 -15.96 10.09 0.21
N GLU A 85 -16.25 8.82 0.45
CA GLU A 85 -15.45 7.95 1.34
C GLU A 85 -13.97 7.89 0.88
N GLU A 86 -13.72 7.75 -0.42
CA GLU A 86 -12.36 7.73 -0.97
C GLU A 86 -11.63 9.08 -0.80
N ILE A 87 -12.32 10.20 -1.02
CA ILE A 87 -11.75 11.54 -0.83
C ILE A 87 -11.37 11.76 0.63
N GLU A 88 -12.22 11.38 1.57
CA GLU A 88 -11.94 11.50 3.01
C GLU A 88 -10.72 10.66 3.41
N GLU A 89 -10.64 9.42 2.95
CA GLU A 89 -9.53 8.52 3.27
C GLU A 89 -8.21 9.02 2.67
N LEU A 90 -8.24 9.52 1.43
CA LEU A 90 -7.05 10.12 0.80
C LEU A 90 -6.61 11.40 1.50
N ASN A 91 -7.54 12.27 1.91
CA ASN A 91 -7.21 13.45 2.71
C ASN A 91 -6.59 13.08 4.05
N ARG A 92 -7.12 12.07 4.73
CA ARG A 92 -6.57 11.57 6.00
C ARG A 92 -5.15 11.05 5.83
N LYS A 93 -4.90 10.25 4.78
CA LYS A 93 -3.55 9.76 4.44
C LYS A 93 -2.60 10.91 4.09
N GLY A 94 -3.05 11.86 3.29
CA GLY A 94 -2.27 13.04 2.91
C GLY A 94 -1.83 13.86 4.12
N ASN A 95 -2.74 14.08 5.07
CA ASN A 95 -2.44 14.80 6.31
C ASN A 95 -1.44 14.05 7.19
N LEU A 96 -1.56 12.73 7.29
CA LEU A 96 -0.62 11.90 8.07
C LEU A 96 0.79 11.96 7.46
N ILE A 97 0.92 11.76 6.15
CA ILE A 97 2.20 11.83 5.44
C ILE A 97 2.81 13.23 5.56
N HIS A 98 1.99 14.28 5.44
CA HIS A 98 2.45 15.65 5.62
C HIS A 98 3.01 15.88 7.03
N HIS A 99 2.32 15.39 8.06
CA HIS A 99 2.78 15.49 9.44
C HIS A 99 4.12 14.76 9.66
N GLU A 100 4.22 13.51 9.19
CA GLU A 100 5.46 12.73 9.26
C GLU A 100 6.62 13.42 8.53
N ASN A 101 6.38 13.98 7.35
CA ASN A 101 7.40 14.73 6.60
C ASN A 101 7.87 15.99 7.35
N VAL A 102 6.97 16.70 8.03
CA VAL A 102 7.34 17.86 8.85
C VAL A 102 8.25 17.43 10.01
N GLU A 103 7.92 16.34 10.69
CA GLU A 103 8.74 15.82 11.80
C GLU A 103 10.11 15.32 11.31
N LEU A 104 10.16 14.59 10.20
CA LEU A 104 11.42 14.16 9.58
C LEU A 104 12.28 15.36 9.15
N CYS A 105 11.69 16.40 8.56
CA CYS A 105 12.41 17.63 8.22
C CYS A 105 13.04 18.29 9.46
N LYS A 106 12.32 18.33 10.59
CA LYS A 106 12.86 18.85 11.86
C LYS A 106 14.06 18.03 12.33
N GLN A 107 13.95 16.70 12.31
CA GLN A 107 15.04 15.80 12.71
C GLN A 107 16.28 15.99 11.83
N VAL A 108 16.10 16.09 10.50
CA VAL A 108 17.20 16.33 9.57
C VAL A 108 17.89 17.67 9.85
N ASN A 109 17.11 18.72 10.10
CA ASN A 109 17.67 20.03 10.46
C ASN A 109 18.45 19.97 11.78
N GLN A 110 17.91 19.30 12.80
CA GLN A 110 18.61 19.12 14.07
C GLN A 110 19.95 18.39 13.90
N ILE A 111 19.96 17.28 13.14
CA ILE A 111 21.19 16.54 12.84
C ILE A 111 22.20 17.42 12.08
N ARG A 112 21.73 18.25 11.15
CA ARG A 112 22.61 19.19 10.42
C ARG A 112 23.24 20.21 11.36
N ASP A 113 22.45 20.76 12.29
CA ASP A 113 22.92 21.76 13.24
C ASP A 113 23.92 21.13 14.23
N GLU A 114 23.63 19.94 14.77
CA GLU A 114 24.54 19.15 15.61
C GLU A 114 25.86 18.82 14.88
N ASN A 115 25.78 18.40 13.62
CA ASN A 115 26.97 18.14 12.80
C ASN A 115 27.80 19.41 12.61
N THR A 116 27.16 20.55 12.35
CA THR A 116 27.84 21.84 12.18
C THR A 116 28.56 22.25 13.47
N GLU A 117 27.95 22.05 14.63
CA GLU A 117 28.61 22.26 15.92
C GLU A 117 29.81 21.35 16.11
N LEU A 118 29.70 20.07 15.74
CA LEU A 118 30.81 19.12 15.85
C LEU A 118 31.99 19.52 14.94
N TYR A 119 31.72 19.95 13.71
CA TYR A 119 32.77 20.46 12.82
C TYR A 119 33.45 21.71 13.39
N ASN A 120 32.67 22.64 13.97
CA ASN A 120 33.22 23.83 14.61
C ASN A 120 34.08 23.47 15.84
N LYS A 121 33.61 22.55 16.69
CA LYS A 121 34.38 22.05 17.85
C LYS A 121 35.67 21.35 17.39
N GLY A 122 35.61 20.51 16.36
CA GLY A 122 36.77 19.86 15.77
C GLY A 122 37.78 20.85 15.18
N GLY A 123 37.31 21.87 14.47
CA GLY A 123 38.15 22.96 13.97
C GLY A 123 38.85 23.73 15.09
N ILE A 124 38.14 24.07 16.17
CA ILE A 124 38.72 24.72 17.35
C ILE A 124 39.80 23.85 17.99
N VAL A 125 39.58 22.53 18.10
CA VAL A 125 40.59 21.60 18.64
C VAL A 125 41.85 21.59 17.77
N VAL A 126 41.71 21.58 16.44
CA VAL A 126 42.85 21.65 15.51
C VAL A 126 43.59 22.98 15.64
N VAL A 127 42.87 24.10 15.69
CA VAL A 127 43.46 25.43 15.87
C VAL A 127 44.19 25.54 17.21
N LEU A 128 43.58 25.09 18.31
CA LEU A 128 44.22 25.07 19.63
C LEU A 128 45.47 24.16 19.64
N GLN A 129 45.42 23.02 18.96
CA GLN A 129 46.57 22.13 18.83
C GLN A 129 47.71 22.81 18.06
N LEU A 130 47.41 23.48 16.94
CA LEU A 130 48.39 24.24 16.14
C LEU A 130 48.97 25.43 16.92
N VAL A 131 48.15 26.17 17.65
CA VAL A 131 48.59 27.26 18.53
C VAL A 131 49.50 26.73 19.63
N ARG A 132 49.18 25.57 20.22
CA ARG A 132 50.03 24.92 21.22
C ARG A 132 51.37 24.45 20.65
N VAL A 133 51.40 23.98 19.39
CA VAL A 133 52.64 23.69 18.66
C VAL A 133 53.45 24.97 18.43
N GLY A 134 52.80 26.06 18.02
CA GLY A 134 53.48 27.35 17.79
C GLY A 134 54.03 27.98 19.07
N LEU A 135 53.34 27.84 20.20
CA LEU A 135 53.79 28.33 21.51
C LEU A 135 54.91 27.47 22.14
N ALA A 136 55.24 26.32 21.55
CA ALA A 136 56.36 25.49 21.99
C ALA A 136 57.73 26.01 21.48
N GLY A 137 57.76 27.02 20.63
CA GLY A 137 58.99 27.74 20.27
C GLY A 137 59.40 28.72 21.37
N LYS A 138 60.71 28.79 21.67
CA LYS A 138 61.28 29.81 22.55
C LYS A 138 61.89 30.91 21.69
N VAL A 139 61.72 32.16 22.11
CA VAL A 139 62.47 33.29 21.55
C VAL A 139 63.67 33.52 22.45
N GLU A 140 64.86 33.26 21.95
CA GLU A 140 66.14 33.62 22.58
C GLU A 140 66.85 34.61 21.63
N ASP A 141 67.38 35.70 22.19
CA ASP A 141 68.07 36.79 21.46
C ASP A 141 67.28 37.42 20.29
N GLY A 142 65.95 37.47 20.41
CA GLY A 142 65.08 38.07 19.38
C GLY A 142 64.87 37.20 18.14
N GLN A 143 65.44 35.99 18.11
CA GLN A 143 65.25 35.01 17.04
C GLN A 143 64.28 33.92 17.51
N TRP A 144 63.31 33.56 16.67
CA TRP A 144 62.43 32.41 16.94
C TRP A 144 63.19 31.10 16.77
N HIS A 145 63.37 30.35 17.87
CA HIS A 145 63.96 29.02 17.85
C HIS A 145 62.89 27.95 18.12
N VAL A 146 62.74 27.05 17.16
CA VAL A 146 61.85 25.89 17.26
C VAL A 146 62.72 24.67 17.61
N ASP A 147 62.48 24.06 18.76
CA ASP A 147 63.18 22.82 19.16
C ASP A 147 62.72 21.66 18.24
N PRO A 148 63.61 21.12 17.40
CA PRO A 148 63.25 20.07 16.44
C PRO A 148 62.77 18.77 17.11
N LEU A 149 63.28 18.45 18.30
CA LEU A 149 62.90 17.23 19.04
C LEU A 149 61.50 17.37 19.62
N LEU A 150 61.17 18.56 20.14
CA LEU A 150 59.83 18.88 20.64
C LEU A 150 58.81 18.87 19.49
N CYS A 151 59.17 19.38 18.32
CA CYS A 151 58.35 19.29 17.11
C CYS A 151 58.12 17.84 16.66
N LEU A 152 59.14 16.98 16.70
CA LEU A 152 59.00 15.57 16.32
C LEU A 152 58.10 14.81 17.29
N GLU A 153 58.23 15.07 18.59
CA GLU A 153 57.41 14.43 19.63
C GLU A 153 55.95 14.86 19.53
N ILE A 154 55.70 16.14 19.22
CA ILE A 154 54.35 16.66 18.97
C ILE A 154 53.79 16.11 17.66
N LEU A 155 54.58 15.99 16.58
CA LEU A 155 54.17 15.37 15.31
C LEU A 155 53.80 13.89 15.48
N LEU A 156 54.57 13.14 16.25
CA LEU A 156 54.29 11.72 16.54
C LEU A 156 53.04 11.56 17.43
N LYS A 157 52.86 12.43 18.42
CA LYS A 157 51.65 12.45 19.27
C LYS A 157 50.41 12.86 18.48
N THR A 158 50.52 13.85 17.60
CA THR A 158 49.41 14.27 16.72
C THR A 158 49.08 13.23 15.66
N HIS A 159 50.07 12.55 15.07
CA HIS A 159 49.86 11.44 14.14
C HIS A 159 49.20 10.22 14.83
N SER A 160 49.60 9.92 16.07
CA SER A 160 48.97 8.87 16.87
C SER A 160 47.53 9.21 17.26
N CYS A 161 47.28 10.46 17.64
CA CYS A 161 45.92 10.97 17.87
C CYS A 161 45.08 10.97 16.59
N TRP A 162 45.65 11.30 15.43
CA TRP A 162 44.97 11.25 14.13
C TRP A 162 44.61 9.81 13.76
N LEU A 163 45.51 8.84 13.92
CA LEU A 163 45.22 7.42 13.71
C LEU A 163 44.14 6.90 14.68
N TYR A 164 44.15 7.36 15.92
CA TYR A 164 43.14 6.99 16.93
C TYR A 164 41.76 7.57 16.61
N LEU A 165 41.70 8.85 16.21
CA LEU A 165 40.46 9.51 15.77
C LEU A 165 39.95 8.93 14.44
N HIS A 166 40.84 8.65 13.48
CA HIS A 166 40.48 7.95 12.24
C HIS A 166 39.88 6.57 12.54
N ARG A 167 40.42 5.84 13.53
CA ARG A 167 39.88 4.55 13.95
C ARG A 167 38.54 4.65 14.70
N LEU A 168 38.27 5.77 15.39
CA LEU A 168 37.02 6.01 16.12
C LEU A 168 35.90 6.56 15.23
N TYR A 169 36.21 7.46 14.29
CA TYR A 169 35.23 8.16 13.46
C TYR A 169 35.02 7.52 12.08
N HIS A 170 35.94 6.69 11.61
CA HIS A 170 35.76 5.86 10.41
C HIS A 170 35.36 4.44 10.83
N LYS A 171 34.12 4.27 11.33
CA LYS A 171 33.50 2.93 11.36
C LYS A 171 33.30 2.47 9.91
N PRO A 172 33.58 1.20 9.56
CA PRO A 172 33.19 0.69 8.26
C PRO A 172 31.68 0.80 8.14
N VAL A 173 31.21 1.47 7.09
CA VAL A 173 29.81 1.38 6.65
C VAL A 173 29.58 -0.10 6.37
N VAL A 174 28.90 -0.79 7.28
CA VAL A 174 28.31 -2.09 6.96
C VAL A 174 27.19 -1.75 5.99
N LEU A 175 27.49 -1.87 4.69
CA LEU A 175 26.49 -2.06 3.66
C LEU A 175 25.75 -3.35 4.03
N ASN A 176 24.63 -3.22 4.73
CA ASN A 176 23.62 -4.27 4.75
C ASN A 176 23.05 -4.35 3.34
N SER A 177 23.66 -5.23 2.53
CA SER A 177 23.06 -5.69 1.29
C SER A 177 21.75 -6.39 1.63
N PHE A 178 20.69 -5.96 0.94
CA PHE A 178 19.51 -6.77 0.66
C PHE A 178 19.90 -8.06 -0.10
#